data_AF-G4D5S5-F1
#
_entry.id   AF-G4D5S5-F1
#
_cell.length_a   1.000
_cell.length_b   1.000
_cell.length_c   1.000
_cell.angle_alpha   90.00
_cell.angle_beta   90.00
_cell.angle_gamma   90.00
#
_symmetry.space_group_name_H-M   'P 1'
#
loop_
_entity.id
_entity.type
_entity.pdbx_description
1 polymer ?
#
loop_
_entity_poly.entity_id
_entity_poly.type
_entity_poly.pdbx_seq_one_letter_code
_entity_poly.pdbx_strand_id
1 'polypeptide(L)'
;SIKNGTDYLNNQNVSSFDLNFNNKIINRLKENRYNPYYLYRQKRIIGGNENIGYSIKRHECVYNIMMIQELHDIWGFGMGATSKLHINSKKFEQISNFRSMREYLLRNKEVSAKKLKVLFDRYRSGK
;
A
#
# COMPACT_ATOMS: atom_id res chain seq x y z
N SER A 1 -13.13 -1.48 -9.81
CA SER A 1 -14.20 -1.02 -8.90
C SER A 1 -13.73 0.24 -8.21
N ILE A 2 -14.39 1.37 -8.51
CA ILE A 2 -14.21 2.64 -7.81
C ILE A 2 -14.61 2.37 -6.35
N LYS A 3 -13.64 2.46 -5.44
CA LYS A 3 -13.83 2.12 -4.02
C LYS A 3 -14.46 3.34 -3.35
N ASN A 4 -15.78 3.33 -3.22
CA ASN A 4 -16.53 4.33 -2.46
C ASN A 4 -15.89 4.49 -1.07
N GLY A 5 -15.41 5.69 -0.77
CA GLY A 5 -14.97 6.07 0.57
C GLY A 5 -16.15 5.99 1.54
N THR A 6 -15.86 5.75 2.81
CA THR A 6 -16.85 5.79 3.89
C THR A 6 -17.31 7.23 4.13
N ASP A 7 -18.63 7.46 4.22
CA ASP A 7 -19.30 8.73 4.52
C ASP A 7 -18.91 9.31 5.90
N TYR A 8 -17.71 9.85 6.01
CA TYR A 8 -17.24 10.53 7.22
C TYR A 8 -18.10 11.74 7.59
N LEU A 9 -18.57 12.47 6.57
CA LEU A 9 -19.34 13.71 6.76
C LEU A 9 -20.71 13.48 7.41
N ASN A 10 -21.22 12.23 7.42
CA ASN A 10 -22.54 11.91 7.97
C ASN A 10 -22.52 11.38 9.42
N ASN A 11 -21.35 11.18 10.04
CA ASN A 11 -21.26 10.65 11.40
C ASN A 11 -20.60 11.65 12.37
N GLN A 12 -21.40 12.58 12.88
CA GLN A 12 -21.00 13.67 13.79
C GLN A 12 -20.85 13.26 15.28
N ASN A 13 -20.54 12.01 15.59
CA ASN A 13 -20.34 11.58 16.98
C ASN A 13 -18.85 11.47 17.36
N VAL A 14 -18.09 12.56 17.17
CA VAL A 14 -16.75 12.66 17.76
C VAL A 14 -16.88 13.39 19.09
N SER A 15 -16.65 12.70 20.21
CA SER A 15 -16.72 13.28 21.54
C SER A 15 -15.68 14.39 21.72
N SER A 16 -16.03 15.49 22.41
CA SER A 16 -15.09 16.57 22.76
C SER A 16 -13.92 16.07 23.64
N PHE A 17 -14.14 14.99 24.39
CA PHE A 17 -13.11 14.30 25.16
C PHE A 17 -12.01 13.72 24.26
N ASP A 18 -12.39 13.13 23.13
CA ASP A 18 -11.46 12.49 22.20
C ASP A 18 -10.58 13.53 21.50
N LEU A 19 -11.09 14.72 21.19
CA LEU A 19 -10.28 15.81 20.62
C LEU A 19 -9.23 16.31 21.61
N ASN A 20 -9.61 16.57 22.85
CA ASN A 20 -8.68 17.05 23.88
C ASN A 20 -7.57 16.03 24.18
N PHE A 21 -7.94 14.76 24.26
CA PHE A 21 -6.98 13.67 24.47
C PHE A 21 -6.00 13.54 23.29
N ASN A 22 -6.50 13.53 22.04
CA ASN A 22 -5.66 13.46 20.85
C ASN A 22 -4.69 14.65 20.75
N ASN A 23 -5.16 15.87 21.02
CA ASN A 23 -4.31 17.05 21.02
C ASN A 23 -3.17 16.96 22.04
N LYS A 24 -3.45 16.42 23.23
CA LYS A 24 -2.44 16.20 24.26
C LYS A 24 -1.38 15.18 23.81
N ILE A 25 -1.80 14.09 23.16
CA ILE A 25 -0.88 13.10 22.58
C ILE A 25 0.00 13.74 21.50
N ILE A 26 -0.59 14.46 20.54
CA ILE A 26 0.13 15.10 19.45
C ILE A 26 1.17 16.08 19.98
N ASN A 27 0.82 16.90 20.98
CA ASN A 27 1.76 17.84 21.61
C ASN A 27 2.91 17.10 22.29
N ARG A 28 2.62 16.02 23.04
CA ARG A 28 3.66 15.23 23.70
C ARG A 28 4.61 14.58 22.70
N LEU A 29 4.10 14.07 21.58
CA LEU A 29 4.91 13.48 20.51
C LEU A 29 5.82 14.54 19.85
N LYS A 30 5.29 15.73 19.59
CA LYS A 30 6.06 16.87 19.06
C LYS A 30 7.17 17.30 20.00
N GLU A 31 6.90 17.45 21.30
CA GLU A 31 7.91 17.75 22.33
C GLU A 31 9.08 16.76 22.31
N ASN A 32 8.77 15.48 22.04
CA ASN A 32 9.75 14.40 21.98
C ASN A 32 10.31 14.17 20.55
N ARG A 33 10.09 15.11 19.62
CA ARG A 33 10.63 15.09 18.23
C ARG A 33 10.16 13.92 17.38
N TYR A 34 9.00 13.36 17.70
CA TYR A 34 8.35 12.38 16.83
C TYR A 34 7.58 13.10 15.73
N ASN A 35 7.85 12.70 14.49
CA ASN A 35 7.16 13.21 13.32
C ASN A 35 6.13 12.17 12.85
N PRO A 36 4.94 12.62 12.42
CA PRO A 36 3.95 11.74 11.83
C PRO A 36 4.47 11.19 10.49
N TYR A 37 4.19 9.92 10.20
CA TYR A 37 4.37 9.31 8.90
C TYR A 37 3.24 8.31 8.63
N TYR A 38 2.89 8.14 7.36
CA TYR A 38 1.75 7.30 6.99
C TYR A 38 2.13 5.80 7.06
N LEU A 39 1.40 5.01 7.85
CA LEU A 39 1.77 3.63 8.18
C LEU A 39 1.22 2.60 7.19
N TYR A 40 -0.08 2.64 6.90
CA TYR A 40 -0.74 1.85 5.85
C TYR A 40 -2.15 2.35 5.57
N ARG A 41 -2.68 2.02 4.39
CA ARG A 41 -4.08 2.35 4.04
C ARG A 41 -5.03 1.30 4.62
N GLN A 42 -5.69 1.63 5.74
CA GLN A 42 -6.76 0.79 6.28
C GLN A 42 -8.08 1.11 5.58
N LYS A 43 -8.82 0.07 5.16
CA LYS A 43 -10.17 0.23 4.61
C LYS A 43 -11.18 0.21 5.76
N ARG A 44 -12.26 1.00 5.62
CA ARG A 44 -13.40 1.06 6.56
C ARG A 44 -12.99 1.51 7.97
N ILE A 45 -12.17 2.56 8.08
CA ILE A 45 -11.85 3.19 9.36
C ILE A 45 -13.05 4.05 9.76
N ILE A 46 -13.60 3.81 10.96
CA ILE A 46 -14.60 4.68 11.55
C ILE A 46 -13.96 6.05 11.79
N GLY A 47 -14.60 7.13 11.32
CA GLY A 47 -14.09 8.47 11.53
C GLY A 47 -12.97 8.91 10.58
N GLY A 48 -12.69 8.17 9.49
CA GLY A 48 -11.74 8.63 8.46
C GLY A 48 -10.31 8.88 8.93
N ASN A 49 -9.98 8.47 10.16
CA ASN A 49 -8.68 8.70 10.76
C ASN A 49 -7.61 7.99 9.94
N GLU A 50 -6.64 8.76 9.44
CA GLU A 50 -5.49 8.19 8.76
C GLU A 50 -4.70 7.32 9.73
N ASN A 51 -4.20 6.18 9.25
CA ASN A 51 -3.33 5.32 10.06
C ASN A 51 -1.93 5.95 10.09
N ILE A 52 -1.78 6.96 10.94
CA ILE A 52 -0.56 7.75 11.14
C ILE A 52 0.28 7.08 12.22
N GLY A 53 1.47 6.63 11.85
CA GLY A 53 2.52 6.27 12.78
C GLY A 53 3.34 7.51 13.17
N TYR A 54 4.09 7.41 14.25
CA TYR A 54 5.01 8.46 14.68
C TYR A 54 6.41 7.87 14.83
N SER A 55 7.43 8.58 14.32
CA SER A 55 8.83 8.14 14.42
C SER A 55 9.76 9.32 14.63
N ILE A 56 10.89 9.06 15.27
CA ILE A 56 12.01 10.01 15.26
C ILE A 56 12.53 10.11 13.83
N LYS A 57 13.01 11.28 13.42
CA LYS A 57 13.59 11.51 12.10
C LYS A 57 14.59 10.39 11.73
N ARG A 58 14.49 9.87 10.49
CA ARG A 58 15.32 8.79 9.93
C ARG A 58 15.04 7.39 10.50
N HIS A 59 14.00 7.26 11.32
CA HIS A 59 13.53 5.97 11.85
C HIS A 59 12.10 5.66 11.36
N GLU A 60 11.62 6.41 10.37
CA GLU A 60 10.40 6.06 9.65
C GLU A 60 10.55 4.71 8.95
N CYS A 61 9.46 3.94 8.91
CA CYS A 61 9.44 2.71 8.12
C CYS A 61 9.32 3.06 6.63
N VAL A 62 10.46 3.27 5.96
CA VAL A 62 10.52 3.61 4.53
C VAL A 62 9.80 2.57 3.67
N TYR A 63 9.89 1.28 4.04
CA TYR A 63 9.18 0.21 3.35
C TYR A 63 7.66 0.46 3.29
N ASN A 64 7.04 0.82 4.42
CA ASN A 64 5.61 1.12 4.47
C ASN A 64 5.24 2.27 3.53
N ILE A 65 6.01 3.35 3.58
CA ILE A 65 5.82 4.53 2.73
C ILE A 65 5.88 4.13 1.25
N MET A 66 6.93 3.41 0.85
CA MET A 66 7.13 2.98 -0.54
C MET A 66 6.03 2.05 -1.04
N MET A 67 5.60 1.11 -0.19
CA MET A 67 4.55 0.15 -0.53
C MET A 67 3.18 0.82 -0.68
N ILE A 68 2.86 1.81 0.15
CA ILE A 68 1.59 2.57 0.07
C ILE A 68 1.56 3.48 -1.15
N GLN A 69 2.68 4.14 -1.45
CA GLN A 69 2.78 5.00 -2.63
C GLN A 69 2.83 4.18 -3.92
N GLU A 70 2.97 2.85 -3.81
CA GLU A 70 2.99 1.92 -4.94
C GLU A 70 4.07 2.29 -5.98
N LEU A 71 5.23 2.80 -5.53
CA LEU A 71 6.28 3.32 -6.42
C LEU A 71 7.14 2.25 -7.12
N HIS A 72 7.09 1.01 -6.63
CA HIS A 72 7.96 -0.07 -7.07
C HIS A 72 7.17 -1.27 -7.56
N ASP A 73 7.79 -2.03 -8.47
CA ASP A 73 7.28 -3.33 -8.85
C ASP A 73 7.35 -4.30 -7.67
N ILE A 74 6.29 -5.07 -7.49
CA ILE A 74 6.22 -6.16 -6.52
C ILE A 74 6.31 -7.46 -7.31
N TRP A 75 7.39 -8.20 -7.12
CA TRP A 75 7.60 -9.49 -7.78
C TRP A 75 7.19 -10.64 -6.85
N GLY A 76 6.11 -11.31 -7.20
CA GLY A 76 5.59 -12.46 -6.46
C GLY A 76 6.11 -13.78 -7.03
N PHE A 77 6.72 -14.61 -6.18
CA PHE A 77 7.24 -15.93 -6.52
C PHE A 77 6.55 -17.01 -5.69
N GLY A 78 6.46 -18.24 -6.22
CA GLY A 78 5.75 -19.34 -5.56
C GLY A 78 4.27 -19.44 -5.90
N MET A 79 3.65 -20.56 -5.54
CA MET A 79 2.23 -20.83 -5.76
C MET A 79 1.36 -19.77 -5.06
N GLY A 80 0.33 -19.27 -5.75
CA GLY A 80 -0.61 -18.28 -5.23
C GLY A 80 -0.05 -16.86 -5.07
N ALA A 81 1.26 -16.66 -5.26
CA ALA A 81 1.85 -15.33 -5.19
C ALA A 81 1.36 -14.44 -6.33
N THR A 82 1.27 -13.13 -6.06
CA THR A 82 0.82 -12.16 -7.05
C THR A 82 1.89 -11.09 -7.25
N SER A 83 2.18 -10.79 -8.52
CA SER A 83 3.06 -9.69 -8.90
C SER A 83 2.23 -8.47 -9.27
N LYS A 84 2.79 -7.29 -9.03
CA LYS A 84 2.23 -6.00 -9.42
C LYS A 84 3.35 -5.24 -10.14
N LEU A 85 3.26 -5.16 -11.45
CA LEU A 85 4.33 -4.65 -12.31
C LEU A 85 3.85 -3.38 -13.01
N HIS A 86 4.61 -2.31 -12.91
CA HIS A 86 4.30 -1.06 -13.59
C HIS A 86 4.39 -1.26 -15.10
N ILE A 87 3.36 -0.82 -15.82
CA ILE A 87 3.40 -0.67 -17.28
C ILE A 87 4.04 0.69 -17.61
N ASN A 88 3.73 1.70 -16.79
CA ASN A 88 4.31 3.05 -16.80
C ASN A 88 4.19 3.67 -15.38
N SER A 89 4.54 4.96 -15.24
CA SER A 89 4.52 5.65 -13.95
C SER A 89 3.15 5.77 -13.27
N LYS A 90 2.04 5.49 -13.96
CA LYS A 90 0.67 5.67 -13.44
C LYS A 90 -0.16 4.39 -13.43
N LYS A 91 0.28 3.33 -14.12
CA LYS A 91 -0.49 2.09 -14.32
C LYS A 91 0.36 0.88 -14.03
N PHE A 92 -0.25 -0.12 -13.41
CA PHE A 92 0.33 -1.42 -13.15
C PHE A 92 -0.55 -2.54 -13.69
N GLU A 93 0.07 -3.66 -14.01
CA GLU A 93 -0.56 -4.93 -14.28
C GLU A 93 -0.40 -5.85 -13.08
N GLN A 94 -1.48 -6.55 -12.71
CA GLN A 94 -1.46 -7.53 -11.64
C GLN A 94 -1.46 -8.94 -12.24
N ILE A 95 -0.42 -9.72 -11.95
CA ILE A 95 -0.21 -11.06 -12.52
C ILE A 95 -0.09 -12.07 -11.38
N SER A 96 -1.09 -12.94 -11.25
CA SER A 96 -1.14 -13.97 -10.23
C SER A 96 -0.56 -15.29 -10.73
N ASN A 97 0.26 -15.94 -9.91
CA ASN A 97 0.65 -17.33 -10.10
C ASN A 97 -0.56 -18.25 -9.83
N PHE A 98 -0.51 -19.44 -10.41
CA PHE A 98 -1.50 -20.48 -10.16
C PHE A 98 -1.60 -20.77 -8.66
N ARG A 99 -2.85 -20.95 -8.18
CA ARG A 99 -3.13 -21.32 -6.79
C ARG A 99 -3.08 -22.83 -6.57
N SER A 100 -3.30 -23.62 -7.62
CA SER A 100 -3.17 -25.06 -7.60
C SER A 100 -1.70 -25.45 -7.75
N MET A 101 -1.24 -26.36 -6.88
CA MET A 101 0.14 -26.88 -6.93
C MET A 101 0.43 -27.56 -8.26
N ARG A 102 -0.50 -28.37 -8.76
CA ARG A 102 -0.34 -29.07 -10.04
C ARG A 102 -0.16 -28.09 -11.20
N GLU A 103 -1.00 -27.06 -11.26
CA GLU A 103 -0.89 -26.03 -12.30
C GLU A 103 0.38 -25.21 -12.15
N TYR A 104 0.77 -24.86 -10.92
CA TYR A 104 2.01 -24.14 -10.69
C TYR A 104 3.23 -24.94 -11.20
N LEU A 105 3.33 -26.22 -10.85
CA LEU A 105 4.46 -27.05 -11.29
C LEU A 105 4.50 -27.23 -12.82
N LEU A 106 3.36 -27.46 -13.46
CA LEU A 106 3.30 -27.74 -14.89
C LEU A 106 3.35 -26.48 -15.76
N ARG A 107 2.84 -25.34 -15.27
CA ARG A 107 2.52 -24.17 -16.10
C ARG A 107 3.13 -22.86 -15.61
N ASN A 108 3.93 -22.84 -14.53
CA ASN A 108 4.54 -21.61 -14.01
C ASN A 108 5.32 -20.81 -15.08
N LYS A 109 5.93 -21.49 -16.06
CA LYS A 109 6.62 -20.82 -17.19
C LYS A 109 5.71 -19.87 -17.97
N GLU A 110 4.41 -20.17 -18.11
CA GLU A 110 3.45 -19.29 -18.77
C GLU A 110 3.30 -17.96 -18.01
N VAL A 111 3.21 -18.03 -16.68
CA VAL A 111 3.05 -16.84 -15.83
C VAL A 111 4.36 -16.05 -15.77
N SER A 112 5.50 -16.73 -15.70
CA SER A 112 6.83 -16.10 -15.81
C SER A 112 6.99 -15.33 -17.12
N ALA A 113 6.56 -15.92 -18.25
CA ALA A 113 6.61 -15.26 -19.55
C ALA A 113 5.75 -13.99 -19.59
N LYS A 114 4.55 -14.01 -18.99
CA LYS A 114 3.69 -12.81 -18.87
C LYS A 114 4.38 -11.69 -18.08
N LYS A 115 5.03 -12.00 -16.96
CA LYS A 115 5.76 -11.01 -16.15
C LYS A 115 6.93 -10.39 -16.93
N LEU A 116 7.71 -11.22 -17.63
CA LEU A 116 8.82 -10.77 -18.47
C LEU A 116 8.34 -9.89 -19.63
N LYS A 117 7.19 -10.21 -20.22
CA LYS A 117 6.60 -9.39 -21.29
C LYS A 117 6.33 -7.96 -20.80
N VAL A 118 5.67 -7.78 -19.66
CA VAL A 118 5.41 -6.44 -19.09
C VAL A 118 6.72 -5.67 -18.88
N LEU A 119 7.73 -6.33 -18.34
CA LEU A 119 9.05 -5.73 -18.13
C LEU A 119 9.68 -5.26 -19.45
N PHE A 120 9.72 -6.13 -20.47
CA PHE A 120 10.33 -5.80 -21.75
C PHE A 120 9.55 -4.74 -22.53
N ASP A 121 8.23 -4.79 -22.50
CA ASP A 121 7.39 -3.80 -23.16
C ASP A 121 7.59 -2.42 -22.53
N ARG A 122 7.63 -2.33 -21.19
CA ARG A 122 7.97 -1.09 -20.48
C ARG A 122 9.34 -0.54 -20.87
N TYR A 123 10.37 -1.39 -20.94
CA TYR A 123 11.73 -0.96 -21.33
C TYR A 123 11.78 -0.44 -22.77
N ARG A 124 10.98 -1.03 -23.68
CA ARG A 124 10.90 -0.57 -25.07
C ARG A 124 10.16 0.76 -25.22
N SER A 125 9.10 0.98 -24.44
CA SER A 125 8.32 2.23 -24.44
C SER A 125 8.99 3.40 -23.70
N GLY A 126 10.06 3.12 -22.95
CA GLY A 126 10.87 4.13 -22.26
C GLY A 126 12.04 4.66 -23.09
N LYS A 127 12.21 4.21 -24.34
CA LYS A 127 13.01 4.87 -25.38
C LYS A 127 12.09 5.80 -26.18
#